data_AF-A0A3M8AFQ3-F1
#
_entry.id   AF-A0A3M8AFQ3-F1
#
_cell.length_a   1.000
_cell.length_b   1.000
_cell.length_c   1.000
_cell.angle_alpha   90.00
_cell.angle_beta   90.00
_cell.angle_gamma   90.00
#
_symmetry.space_group_name_H-M   'P 1'
#
loop_
_entity.id
_entity.type
_entity.pdbx_description
1 polymer ?
#
loop_
_entity_poly.entity_id
_entity_poly.type
_entity_poly.pdbx_seq_one_letter_code
_entity_poly.pdbx_strand_id
1 'polypeptide(L)'
;MLSNVTISNRQMMIITALFCIGTTILVAPSTLAADAKQDAWICAILGNVVGYGLAWLYIAVGLLYPNQNLLEINERVLGKWLGWAVSLLFLFTMLLASSQVLFYIGNFLITHMFPETPIIALHILFLLVVMLAMRLGLEAFARCIELFTPLLLLLFCSLIFFLCSNMEFENVQPILEASGNGIMRGTMSFVSMVQVFRLRTYKPLILPQAFLVVVFSLIVYPNTAYMNQWDVDAWLPYSLIFGLFYPLLLLIVGLIRKKRGRDSS
;
A
#
# COMPACT_ATOMS: atom_id res chain seq x y z
N MET A 1 16.92 24.30 -14.68
CA MET A 1 15.72 24.66 -13.90
C MET A 1 14.75 23.49 -13.98
N LEU A 2 14.60 22.71 -12.92
CA LEU A 2 13.56 21.68 -12.84
C LEU A 2 12.24 22.42 -12.65
N SER A 3 11.33 22.32 -13.62
CA SER A 3 9.97 22.83 -13.45
C SER A 3 9.39 22.27 -12.16
N ASN A 4 8.87 23.14 -11.29
CA ASN A 4 8.12 22.71 -10.13
C ASN A 4 6.98 21.83 -10.64
N VAL A 5 7.09 20.52 -10.45
CA VAL A 5 6.02 19.58 -10.74
C VAL A 5 4.82 20.00 -9.90
N THR A 6 3.79 20.55 -10.54
CA THR A 6 2.61 21.08 -9.85
C THR A 6 1.47 20.09 -9.99
N ILE A 7 1.22 19.35 -8.92
CA ILE A 7 0.07 18.45 -8.80
C ILE A 7 -0.96 19.16 -7.94
N SER A 8 -2.20 19.19 -8.39
CA SER A 8 -3.28 19.81 -7.62
C SER A 8 -3.59 19.01 -6.36
N ASN A 9 -4.16 19.65 -5.34
CA ASN A 9 -4.61 18.95 -4.14
C ASN A 9 -5.61 17.83 -4.47
N ARG A 10 -6.47 18.05 -5.48
CA ARG A 10 -7.40 17.03 -5.99
C ARG A 10 -6.65 15.83 -6.58
N GLN A 11 -5.67 16.07 -7.44
CA GLN A 11 -4.88 14.99 -8.04
C GLN A 11 -4.11 14.18 -6.99
N MET A 12 -3.54 14.85 -5.99
CA MET A 12 -2.88 14.17 -4.88
C MET A 12 -3.87 13.29 -4.10
N MET A 13 -5.05 13.84 -3.76
CA MET A 13 -6.11 13.09 -3.09
C MET A 13 -6.54 11.85 -3.89
N ILE A 14 -6.74 11.99 -5.21
CA ILE A 14 -7.14 10.87 -6.08
C ILE A 14 -6.03 9.80 -6.13
N ILE A 15 -4.77 10.20 -6.29
CA ILE A 15 -3.63 9.25 -6.31
C ILE A 15 -3.57 8.48 -5.00
N THR A 16 -3.68 9.16 -3.85
CA THR A 16 -3.67 8.51 -2.55
C THR A 16 -4.87 7.58 -2.36
N ALA A 17 -6.08 8.00 -2.75
CA ALA A 17 -7.28 7.18 -2.64
C ALA A 17 -7.21 5.91 -3.48
N LEU A 18 -6.81 6.02 -4.76
CA LEU A 18 -6.69 4.86 -5.64
C LEU A 18 -5.55 3.92 -5.26
N PHE A 19 -4.47 4.45 -4.68
CA PHE A 19 -3.41 3.62 -4.11
C PHE A 19 -3.96 2.76 -2.96
N CYS A 20 -4.76 3.32 -2.04
CA CYS A 20 -5.35 2.58 -0.92
C CYS A 20 -6.38 1.53 -1.36
N ILE A 21 -7.17 1.82 -2.40
CA ILE A 21 -8.22 0.89 -2.89
C ILE A 21 -7.62 -0.22 -3.78
N GLY A 22 -6.59 0.09 -4.56
CA GLY A 22 -6.16 -0.69 -5.73
C GLY A 22 -5.88 -2.17 -5.48
N THR A 23 -4.95 -2.51 -4.58
CA THR A 23 -4.66 -3.92 -4.24
C THR A 23 -5.70 -4.50 -3.30
N THR A 24 -6.26 -3.66 -2.43
CA THR A 24 -7.24 -4.03 -1.41
C THR A 24 -8.50 -4.66 -2.02
N ILE A 25 -9.01 -4.13 -3.15
CA ILE A 25 -10.22 -4.68 -3.80
C ILE A 25 -10.06 -6.12 -4.31
N LEU A 26 -8.83 -6.54 -4.61
CA LEU A 26 -8.52 -7.87 -5.15
C LEU A 26 -8.37 -8.92 -4.05
N VAL A 27 -7.79 -8.55 -2.91
CA VAL A 27 -7.34 -9.49 -1.87
C VAL A 27 -8.19 -9.41 -0.61
N ALA A 28 -8.67 -8.23 -0.22
CA ALA A 28 -9.31 -8.05 1.08
C ALA A 28 -10.61 -8.85 1.26
N PRO A 29 -11.52 -8.95 0.27
CA PRO A 29 -12.76 -9.71 0.46
C PRO A 29 -12.50 -11.20 0.72
N SER A 30 -11.54 -11.80 0.00
CA SER A 30 -11.23 -13.23 0.13
C SER A 30 -10.50 -13.54 1.43
N THR A 31 -9.57 -12.69 1.86
CA THR A 31 -8.85 -12.89 3.14
C THR A 31 -9.76 -12.63 4.33
N LEU A 32 -10.57 -11.57 4.31
CA LEU A 32 -11.52 -11.28 5.39
C LEU A 32 -12.60 -12.35 5.51
N ALA A 33 -13.13 -12.85 4.40
CA ALA A 33 -14.10 -13.93 4.43
C ALA A 33 -13.48 -15.25 4.95
N ALA A 34 -12.21 -15.51 4.65
CA ALA A 34 -11.49 -16.67 5.18
C ALA A 34 -11.30 -16.59 6.71
N ASP A 35 -10.97 -15.39 7.23
CA ASP A 35 -10.65 -15.18 8.65
C ASP A 35 -11.89 -14.96 9.53
N ALA A 36 -12.88 -14.20 9.03
CA ALA A 36 -14.01 -13.71 9.81
C ALA A 36 -15.38 -14.07 9.22
N LYS A 37 -15.43 -14.73 8.06
CA LYS A 37 -16.67 -15.16 7.40
C LYS A 37 -17.72 -14.05 7.33
N GLN A 38 -18.88 -14.21 7.97
CA GLN A 38 -19.97 -13.24 8.01
C GLN A 38 -19.60 -11.92 8.71
N ASP A 39 -18.61 -11.94 9.62
CA ASP A 39 -18.13 -10.75 10.35
C ASP A 39 -17.03 -9.98 9.60
N ALA A 40 -16.72 -10.36 8.35
CA ALA A 40 -15.73 -9.70 7.50
C ALA A 40 -15.92 -8.18 7.38
N TRP A 41 -17.18 -7.71 7.30
CA TRP A 41 -17.49 -6.29 7.20
C TRP A 41 -17.15 -5.51 8.48
N ILE A 42 -17.31 -6.13 9.66
CA ILE A 42 -16.92 -5.54 10.95
C ILE A 42 -15.40 -5.38 11.00
N CYS A 43 -14.67 -6.42 10.59
CA CYS A 43 -13.20 -6.39 10.48
C CYS A 43 -12.72 -5.26 9.54
N ALA A 44 -13.40 -5.07 8.41
CA ALA A 44 -13.08 -3.98 7.48
C ALA A 44 -13.28 -2.60 8.11
N ILE A 45 -14.36 -2.38 8.86
CA ILE A 45 -14.63 -1.11 9.55
C ILE A 45 -13.57 -0.86 10.63
N LEU A 46 -13.31 -1.85 11.49
CA LEU A 46 -12.30 -1.75 12.54
C LEU A 46 -10.90 -1.50 11.95
N GLY A 47 -10.57 -2.18 10.85
CA GLY A 47 -9.28 -2.02 10.18
C GLY A 47 -9.10 -0.62 9.59
N ASN A 48 -10.17 -0.01 9.07
CA ASN A 48 -10.13 1.41 8.64
C ASN A 48 -9.90 2.35 9.84
N VAL A 49 -10.58 2.14 10.97
CA VAL A 49 -10.41 2.97 12.17
C VAL A 49 -8.98 2.91 12.68
N VAL A 50 -8.41 1.70 12.78
CA VAL A 50 -7.00 1.51 13.13
C VAL A 50 -6.10 2.17 12.09
N GLY A 51 -6.37 1.97 10.80
CA GLY A 51 -5.62 2.55 9.68
C GLY A 51 -5.57 4.08 9.73
N TYR A 52 -6.67 4.77 10.04
CA TYR A 52 -6.68 6.22 10.22
C TYR A 52 -5.84 6.66 11.42
N GLY A 53 -5.83 5.90 12.51
CA GLY A 53 -4.95 6.14 13.65
C GLY A 53 -3.47 6.05 13.28
N LEU A 54 -3.09 5.03 12.49
CA LEU A 54 -1.72 4.89 11.99
C LEU A 54 -1.36 5.99 10.98
N ALA A 55 -2.28 6.35 10.09
CA ALA A 55 -2.10 7.46 9.15
C ALA A 55 -1.81 8.77 9.89
N TRP A 56 -2.56 9.03 10.96
CA TRP A 56 -2.38 10.21 11.80
C TRP A 56 -0.98 10.28 12.41
N LEU A 57 -0.38 9.16 12.84
CA LEU A 57 0.99 9.15 13.35
C LEU A 57 2.01 9.62 12.29
N TYR A 58 1.88 9.14 11.06
CA TYR A 58 2.74 9.56 9.96
C TYR A 58 2.53 11.03 9.57
N ILE A 59 1.29 11.49 9.57
CA ILE A 59 0.96 12.91 9.35
C ILE A 59 1.61 13.76 10.45
N ALA A 60 1.50 13.35 11.72
CA ALA A 60 2.10 14.06 12.84
C ALA A 60 3.63 14.14 12.74
N VAL A 61 4.30 13.07 12.30
CA VAL A 61 5.75 13.09 12.01
C VAL A 61 6.07 14.06 10.87
N GLY A 62 5.30 14.04 9.78
CA GLY A 62 5.48 14.95 8.65
C GLY A 62 5.27 16.42 8.99
N LEU A 63 4.32 16.72 9.89
CA LEU A 63 4.09 18.06 10.41
C LEU A 63 5.20 18.53 11.38
N LEU A 64 5.87 17.59 12.06
CA LEU A 64 7.01 17.89 12.94
C LEU A 64 8.27 18.26 12.15
N TYR A 65 8.42 17.71 10.94
CA TYR A 65 9.55 17.96 10.03
C TYR A 65 9.09 18.47 8.65
N PRO A 66 8.59 19.72 8.55
CA PRO A 66 8.10 20.25 7.28
C PRO A 66 9.18 20.27 6.21
N ASN A 67 8.78 20.00 4.97
CA ASN A 67 9.65 19.98 3.77
C ASN A 67 10.74 18.90 3.73
N GLN A 68 10.82 18.02 4.73
CA GLN A 68 11.73 16.87 4.71
C GLN A 68 11.03 15.62 4.18
N ASN A 69 11.76 14.77 3.47
CA ASN A 69 11.27 13.44 3.09
C ASN A 69 11.56 12.41 4.20
N LEU A 70 10.99 11.20 4.11
CA LEU A 70 11.15 10.19 5.17
C LEU A 70 12.62 9.79 5.41
N LEU A 71 13.46 9.75 4.37
CA LEU A 71 14.88 9.41 4.49
C LEU A 71 15.63 10.51 5.25
N GLU A 72 15.34 11.77 4.94
CA GLU A 72 15.89 12.94 5.64
C GLU A 72 15.44 12.97 7.11
N ILE A 73 14.15 12.67 7.36
CA ILE A 73 13.61 12.55 8.72
C ILE A 73 14.33 11.44 9.48
N ASN A 74 14.58 10.28 8.86
CA ASN A 74 15.33 9.19 9.48
C ASN A 74 16.74 9.59 9.86
N GLU A 75 17.49 10.17 8.93
CA GLU A 75 18.85 10.66 9.21
C GLU A 75 18.85 11.73 10.30
N ARG A 76 17.88 12.65 10.25
CA ARG A 76 17.76 13.71 11.25
C ARG A 76 17.45 13.15 12.62
N VAL A 77 16.46 12.26 12.75
CA VAL A 77 15.94 11.76 14.04
C VAL A 77 16.85 10.70 14.65
N LEU A 78 17.25 9.69 13.87
CA LEU A 78 18.00 8.52 14.30
C LEU A 78 19.52 8.69 14.19
N GLY A 79 19.97 9.75 13.51
CA GLY A 79 21.38 10.00 13.22
C GLY A 79 21.83 9.33 11.92
N LYS A 80 23.03 9.70 11.44
CA LYS A 80 23.54 9.31 10.11
C LYS A 80 23.58 7.80 9.87
N TRP A 81 24.15 7.03 10.80
CA TRP A 81 24.36 5.59 10.61
C TRP A 81 23.06 4.80 10.74
N LEU A 82 22.32 4.99 11.83
CA LEU A 82 21.07 4.27 12.07
C LEU A 82 19.96 4.72 11.11
N GLY A 83 19.86 6.03 10.86
CA GLY A 83 18.90 6.59 9.90
C GLY A 83 19.12 6.09 8.48
N TRP A 84 20.39 5.93 8.05
CA TRP A 84 20.71 5.33 6.76
C TRP A 84 20.32 3.84 6.71
N ALA A 85 20.65 3.05 7.76
CA ALA A 85 20.32 1.63 7.81
C ALA A 85 18.79 1.40 7.77
N VAL A 86 18.03 2.17 8.54
CA VAL A 86 16.56 2.11 8.55
C VAL A 86 15.98 2.55 7.21
N SER A 87 16.54 3.60 6.59
CA SER A 87 16.14 4.05 5.26
C SER A 87 16.38 3.00 4.18
N LEU A 88 17.52 2.30 4.23
CA LEU A 88 17.82 1.22 3.29
C LEU A 88 16.87 0.04 3.47
N LEU A 89 16.63 -0.38 4.71
CA LEU A 89 15.66 -1.42 5.04
C LEU A 89 14.27 -1.04 4.52
N PHE A 90 13.88 0.21 4.73
CA PHE A 90 12.62 0.74 4.24
C PHE A 90 12.53 0.65 2.71
N LEU A 91 13.55 1.11 1.97
CA LEU A 91 13.60 1.01 0.51
C LEU A 91 13.51 -0.43 0.01
N PHE A 92 14.18 -1.36 0.69
CA PHE A 92 14.10 -2.79 0.37
C PHE A 92 12.68 -3.34 0.57
N THR A 93 12.01 -2.94 1.65
CA THR A 93 10.61 -3.36 1.87
C THR A 93 9.64 -2.77 0.83
N MET A 94 9.91 -1.56 0.31
CA MET A 94 9.13 -1.00 -0.81
C MET A 94 9.32 -1.80 -2.10
N LEU A 95 10.53 -2.30 -2.35
CA LEU A 95 10.82 -3.15 -3.50
C LEU A 95 10.01 -4.45 -3.43
N LEU A 96 10.03 -5.13 -2.27
CA LEU A 96 9.25 -6.34 -2.03
C LEU A 96 7.75 -6.09 -2.15
N ALA A 97 7.25 -5.00 -1.56
CA ALA A 97 5.84 -4.61 -1.69
C ALA A 97 5.44 -4.39 -3.16
N SER A 98 6.29 -3.73 -3.95
CA SER A 98 6.05 -3.51 -5.38
C SER A 98 5.99 -4.83 -6.16
N SER A 99 6.87 -5.78 -5.84
CA SER A 99 6.85 -7.13 -6.41
C SER A 99 5.60 -7.92 -6.04
N GLN A 100 5.11 -7.76 -4.81
CA GLN A 100 3.87 -8.39 -4.35
C GLN A 100 2.65 -7.86 -5.11
N VAL A 101 2.57 -6.54 -5.33
CA VAL A 101 1.51 -5.96 -6.18
C VAL A 101 1.53 -6.54 -7.60
N LEU A 102 2.73 -6.67 -8.19
CA LEU A 102 2.88 -7.26 -9.52
C LEU A 102 2.45 -8.73 -9.55
N PHE A 103 2.80 -9.50 -8.51
CA PHE A 103 2.37 -10.89 -8.37
C PHE A 103 0.85 -11.01 -8.22
N TYR A 104 0.21 -10.17 -7.40
CA TYR A 104 -1.24 -10.19 -7.20
C TYR A 104 -2.00 -9.94 -8.50
N ILE A 105 -1.62 -8.92 -9.26
CA ILE A 105 -2.29 -8.62 -10.52
C ILE A 105 -2.02 -9.70 -11.58
N GLY A 106 -0.79 -10.24 -11.62
CA GLY A 106 -0.44 -11.35 -12.51
C GLY A 106 -1.27 -12.60 -12.22
N ASN A 107 -1.36 -13.01 -10.96
CA ASN A 107 -2.16 -14.17 -10.55
C ASN A 107 -3.65 -13.97 -10.81
N PHE A 108 -4.19 -12.78 -10.53
CA PHE A 108 -5.58 -12.48 -10.81
C PHE A 108 -5.89 -12.64 -12.30
N LEU A 109 -5.03 -12.12 -13.18
CA LEU A 109 -5.22 -12.19 -14.62
C LEU A 109 -5.13 -13.61 -15.17
N ILE A 110 -4.14 -14.40 -14.78
CA ILE A 110 -4.07 -15.80 -15.24
C ILE A 110 -5.23 -16.64 -14.68
N THR A 111 -5.70 -16.34 -13.47
CA THR A 111 -6.78 -17.14 -12.86
C THR A 111 -8.14 -16.84 -13.51
N HIS A 112 -8.39 -15.58 -13.90
CA HIS A 112 -9.74 -15.15 -14.29
C HIS A 112 -9.90 -14.67 -15.74
N MET A 113 -8.81 -14.36 -16.44
CA MET A 113 -8.89 -13.73 -17.78
C MET A 113 -8.03 -14.43 -18.83
N PHE A 114 -6.79 -14.77 -18.50
CA PHE A 114 -5.78 -15.27 -19.44
C PHE A 114 -5.08 -16.53 -18.92
N PRO A 115 -5.82 -17.64 -18.67
CA PRO A 115 -5.28 -18.84 -18.04
C PRO A 115 -4.17 -19.53 -18.83
N GLU A 116 -4.21 -19.43 -20.15
CA GLU A 116 -3.20 -20.02 -21.03
C GLU A 116 -1.93 -19.16 -21.16
N THR A 117 -1.92 -17.94 -20.62
CA THR A 117 -0.79 -17.01 -20.77
C THR A 117 0.20 -17.19 -19.61
N PRO A 118 1.51 -17.36 -19.89
CA PRO A 118 2.50 -17.46 -18.83
C PRO A 118 2.59 -16.14 -18.04
N ILE A 119 2.62 -16.22 -16.71
CA ILE A 119 2.61 -15.07 -15.81
C ILE A 119 3.74 -14.06 -16.09
N ILE A 120 4.90 -14.53 -16.55
CA ILE A 120 6.06 -13.71 -16.89
C ILE A 120 5.73 -12.72 -18.02
N ALA A 121 4.96 -13.14 -19.03
CA ALA A 121 4.58 -12.28 -20.14
C ALA A 121 3.70 -11.11 -19.66
N LEU A 122 2.76 -11.40 -18.74
CA LEU A 122 1.92 -10.37 -18.11
C LEU A 122 2.75 -9.42 -17.25
N HIS A 123 3.68 -9.93 -16.43
CA HIS A 123 4.56 -9.09 -15.61
C HIS A 123 5.39 -8.12 -16.46
N ILE A 124 5.99 -8.60 -17.57
CA ILE A 124 6.76 -7.76 -18.49
C ILE A 124 5.89 -6.69 -19.13
N LEU A 125 4.68 -7.05 -19.58
CA LEU A 125 3.74 -6.10 -20.18
C LEU A 125 3.36 -4.98 -19.20
N PHE A 126 3.00 -5.34 -17.95
CA PHE A 126 2.67 -4.37 -16.91
C PHE A 126 3.83 -3.42 -16.61
N LEU A 127 5.04 -3.94 -16.51
CA LEU A 127 6.21 -3.09 -16.27
C LEU A 127 6.51 -2.17 -17.44
N LEU A 128 6.31 -2.60 -18.69
CA LEU A 128 6.46 -1.72 -19.84
C LEU A 128 5.55 -0.49 -19.72
N VAL A 129 4.29 -0.70 -19.34
CA VAL A 129 3.32 0.39 -19.11
C VAL A 129 3.77 1.29 -17.95
N VAL A 130 4.18 0.71 -16.82
CA VAL A 130 4.67 1.48 -15.66
C VAL A 130 5.92 2.28 -16.01
N MET A 131 6.87 1.69 -16.74
CA MET A 131 8.09 2.38 -17.17
C MET A 131 7.78 3.55 -18.11
N LEU A 132 6.82 3.40 -19.02
CA LEU A 132 6.36 4.48 -19.89
C LEU A 132 5.72 5.61 -19.07
N ALA A 133 4.84 5.28 -18.12
CA ALA A 133 4.22 6.26 -17.22
C ALA A 133 5.27 7.03 -16.40
N MET A 134 6.26 6.32 -15.88
CA MET A 134 7.36 6.89 -15.09
C MET A 134 8.29 7.79 -15.92
N ARG A 135 8.46 7.49 -17.23
CA ARG A 135 9.24 8.34 -18.15
C ARG A 135 8.52 9.66 -18.47
N LEU A 136 7.20 9.61 -18.64
CA LEU A 136 6.35 10.79 -18.88
C LEU A 136 6.26 11.70 -17.65
N GLY A 137 6.54 11.17 -16.46
CA GLY A 137 6.63 11.92 -15.22
C GLY A 137 5.32 12.01 -14.45
N LEU A 138 5.41 12.55 -13.23
CA LEU A 138 4.32 12.50 -12.25
C LEU A 138 3.09 13.33 -12.66
N GLU A 139 3.26 14.41 -13.42
CA GLU A 139 2.12 15.22 -13.91
C GLU A 139 1.28 14.48 -14.95
N ALA A 140 1.92 13.84 -15.93
CA ALA A 140 1.23 13.05 -16.94
C ALA A 140 0.49 11.88 -16.27
N PHE A 141 1.15 11.21 -15.33
CA PHE A 141 0.55 10.14 -14.53
C PHE A 141 -0.68 10.63 -13.73
N ALA A 142 -0.57 11.76 -13.04
CA ALA A 142 -1.67 12.36 -12.27
C ALA A 142 -2.88 12.71 -13.16
N ARG A 143 -2.64 13.30 -14.34
CA ARG A 143 -3.70 13.64 -15.31
C ARG A 143 -4.38 12.40 -15.86
N CYS A 144 -3.63 11.35 -16.20
CA CYS A 144 -4.20 10.08 -16.65
C CYS A 144 -5.09 9.47 -15.56
N ILE A 145 -4.61 9.40 -14.32
CA ILE A 145 -5.39 8.89 -13.20
C ILE A 145 -6.69 9.68 -13.02
N GLU A 146 -6.61 11.00 -13.02
CA GLU A 146 -7.77 11.88 -12.88
C GLU A 146 -8.78 11.68 -14.00
N LEU A 147 -8.30 11.43 -15.23
CA LEU A 147 -9.13 11.10 -16.40
C LEU A 147 -9.82 9.74 -16.28
N PHE A 148 -9.12 8.71 -15.76
CA PHE A 148 -9.68 7.36 -15.60
C PHE A 148 -10.56 7.20 -14.35
N THR A 149 -10.48 8.11 -13.39
CA THR A 149 -11.22 8.02 -12.12
C THR A 149 -12.74 7.91 -12.31
N PRO A 150 -13.41 8.72 -13.15
CA PRO A 150 -14.86 8.58 -13.39
C PRO A 150 -15.23 7.22 -13.98
N LEU A 151 -14.40 6.67 -14.89
CA LEU A 151 -14.61 5.34 -15.45
C LEU A 151 -14.47 4.27 -14.36
N LEU A 152 -13.46 4.37 -13.50
CA LEU A 152 -13.26 3.42 -12.41
C LEU A 152 -14.43 3.46 -11.41
N LEU A 153 -14.93 4.64 -11.06
CA LEU A 153 -16.11 4.79 -10.22
C LEU A 153 -17.36 4.23 -10.90
N LEU A 154 -17.53 4.44 -12.21
CA LEU A 154 -18.63 3.87 -12.99
C LEU A 154 -18.60 2.33 -12.95
N LEU A 155 -17.44 1.73 -13.18
CA LEU A 155 -17.26 0.27 -13.13
C LEU A 155 -17.50 -0.29 -11.71
N PHE A 156 -17.09 0.44 -10.68
CA PHE A 156 -17.33 0.03 -9.30
C PHE A 156 -18.82 0.14 -8.93
N CYS A 157 -19.50 1.21 -9.34
CA CYS A 157 -20.94 1.37 -9.13
C CYS A 157 -21.74 0.32 -9.92
N SER A 158 -21.35 0.01 -11.15
CA SER A 158 -22.03 -1.03 -11.95
C SER A 158 -21.84 -2.42 -11.33
N LEU A 159 -20.65 -2.72 -10.80
CA LEU A 159 -20.39 -3.94 -10.04
C LEU A 159 -21.37 -4.06 -8.86
N ILE A 160 -21.47 -3.03 -8.01
CA ILE A 160 -22.41 -3.03 -6.87
C ILE A 160 -23.85 -3.20 -7.34
N PHE A 161 -24.25 -2.48 -8.39
CA PHE A 161 -25.60 -2.54 -8.93
C PHE A 161 -25.98 -3.95 -9.38
N PHE A 162 -25.09 -4.65 -10.10
CA PHE A 162 -25.33 -6.02 -10.54
C PHE A 162 -25.27 -7.03 -9.38
N LEU A 163 -24.37 -6.85 -8.41
CA LEU A 163 -24.30 -7.74 -7.24
C LEU A 163 -25.52 -7.60 -6.32
N CYS A 164 -26.13 -6.43 -6.27
CA CYS A 164 -27.30 -6.17 -5.42
C CYS A 164 -28.47 -7.13 -5.74
N SER A 165 -28.65 -7.50 -7.01
CA SER A 165 -29.68 -8.46 -7.42
C SER A 165 -29.45 -9.88 -6.93
N ASN A 166 -28.22 -10.23 -6.56
CA ASN A 166 -27.83 -11.58 -6.14
C ASN A 166 -27.55 -11.66 -4.63
N MET A 167 -27.85 -10.59 -3.88
CA MET A 167 -27.55 -10.50 -2.46
C MET A 167 -28.62 -11.22 -1.62
N GLU A 168 -28.21 -12.31 -0.97
CA GLU A 168 -29.00 -12.99 0.06
C GLU A 168 -28.67 -12.36 1.42
N PHE A 169 -29.61 -11.59 1.97
CA PHE A 169 -29.41 -10.86 3.23
C PHE A 169 -29.21 -11.79 4.43
N GLU A 170 -29.71 -13.02 4.34
CA GLU A 170 -29.53 -14.08 5.34
C GLU A 170 -28.04 -14.42 5.55
N ASN A 171 -27.20 -14.27 4.53
CA ASN A 171 -25.76 -14.58 4.60
C ASN A 171 -24.96 -13.56 5.44
N VAL A 172 -25.56 -12.44 5.85
CA VAL A 172 -24.97 -11.51 6.83
C VAL A 172 -25.09 -12.08 8.25
N GLN A 173 -25.97 -13.06 8.46
CA GLN A 173 -26.19 -13.70 9.75
C GLN A 173 -25.41 -15.02 9.86
N PRO A 174 -25.06 -15.44 11.08
CA PRO A 174 -25.17 -14.70 12.34
C PRO A 174 -24.14 -13.57 12.46
N ILE A 175 -24.49 -12.53 13.22
CA ILE A 175 -23.61 -11.39 13.50
C ILE A 175 -22.81 -11.68 14.79
N LEU A 176 -21.50 -11.43 14.78
CA LEU A 176 -20.55 -11.66 15.88
C LEU A 176 -20.39 -13.13 16.30
N GLU A 177 -20.37 -14.05 15.33
CA GLU A 177 -20.06 -15.46 15.58
C GLU A 177 -18.54 -15.72 15.52
N ALA A 178 -17.78 -14.91 14.79
CA ALA A 178 -16.34 -15.06 14.69
C ALA A 178 -15.70 -14.88 16.08
N SER A 179 -14.80 -15.82 16.43
CA SER A 179 -14.02 -15.71 17.66
C SER A 179 -13.30 -14.36 17.72
N GLY A 180 -13.11 -13.80 18.93
CA GLY A 180 -12.37 -12.53 19.10
C GLY A 180 -10.98 -12.55 18.43
N ASN A 181 -10.33 -13.72 18.37
CA ASN A 181 -9.08 -13.92 17.64
C ASN A 181 -9.25 -13.81 16.11
N GLY A 182 -10.35 -14.32 15.54
CA GLY A 182 -10.68 -14.19 14.12
C GLY A 182 -10.97 -12.75 13.71
N ILE A 183 -11.73 -12.03 14.53
CA ILE A 183 -12.00 -10.59 14.32
C ILE A 183 -10.70 -9.79 14.36
N MET A 184 -9.82 -10.07 15.33
CA MET A 184 -8.53 -9.39 15.45
C MET A 184 -7.62 -9.67 14.24
N ARG A 185 -7.52 -10.93 13.81
CA ARG A 185 -6.75 -11.31 12.61
C ARG A 185 -7.29 -10.62 11.36
N GLY A 186 -8.59 -10.72 11.10
CA GLY A 186 -9.20 -10.04 9.95
C GLY A 186 -9.00 -8.53 9.97
N THR A 187 -9.16 -7.91 11.14
CA THR A 187 -8.90 -6.47 11.33
C THR A 187 -7.46 -6.10 10.96
N MET A 188 -6.49 -6.87 11.46
CA MET A 188 -5.07 -6.62 11.21
C MET A 188 -4.67 -6.87 9.74
N SER A 189 -5.24 -7.89 9.09
CA SER A 189 -5.08 -8.15 7.65
C SER A 189 -5.62 -6.99 6.80
N PHE A 190 -6.63 -6.27 7.29
CA PHE A 190 -7.26 -5.17 6.56
C PHE A 190 -6.61 -3.79 6.78
N VAL A 191 -5.77 -3.62 7.81
CA VAL A 191 -5.10 -2.32 8.07
C VAL A 191 -4.27 -1.92 6.85
N SER A 192 -4.86 -1.04 6.03
CA SER A 192 -4.32 -0.70 4.72
C SER A 192 -3.06 0.16 4.81
N MET A 193 -2.20 -0.02 3.81
CA MET A 193 -0.93 0.68 3.63
C MET A 193 -1.10 2.20 3.60
N VAL A 194 -0.55 2.87 4.61
CA VAL A 194 -0.21 4.30 4.51
C VAL A 194 1.27 4.38 4.25
N GLN A 195 1.65 4.34 2.98
CA GLN A 195 3.03 4.61 2.58
C GLN A 195 3.10 6.02 1.99
N VAL A 196 3.96 6.84 2.58
CA VAL A 196 4.15 8.25 2.21
C VAL A 196 5.49 8.39 1.51
N PHE A 197 5.49 8.61 0.18
CA PHE A 197 6.68 9.13 -0.51
C PHE A 197 6.39 10.27 -1.47
N ARG A 198 7.17 11.33 -1.30
CA ARG A 198 7.61 12.24 -2.37
C ARG A 198 9.08 11.92 -2.67
N LEU A 199 9.35 11.09 -3.68
CA LEU A 199 10.71 10.94 -4.20
C LEU A 199 10.90 11.90 -5.38
N ARG A 200 11.91 12.78 -5.29
CA ARG A 200 12.10 13.89 -6.24
C ARG A 200 12.87 13.52 -7.51
N THR A 201 13.61 12.40 -7.58
CA THR A 201 14.34 12.04 -8.81
C THR A 201 14.66 10.54 -8.88
N TYR A 202 13.99 9.78 -9.76
CA TYR A 202 14.17 8.31 -9.89
C TYR A 202 14.58 7.82 -11.30
N LYS A 203 14.65 8.71 -12.30
CA LYS A 203 14.74 8.36 -13.73
C LYS A 203 15.84 7.35 -14.15
N PRO A 204 17.09 7.39 -13.61
CA PRO A 204 18.11 6.41 -13.98
C PRO A 204 17.97 5.04 -13.27
N LEU A 205 17.19 4.94 -12.18
CA LEU A 205 16.99 3.69 -11.43
C LEU A 205 15.77 2.88 -11.88
N ILE A 206 14.93 3.42 -12.77
CA ILE A 206 13.67 2.77 -13.18
C ILE A 206 13.91 1.38 -13.79
N LEU A 207 14.88 1.27 -14.71
CA LEU A 207 15.15 0.01 -15.43
C LEU A 207 15.67 -1.11 -14.52
N PRO A 208 16.75 -0.91 -13.73
CA PRO A 208 17.21 -1.95 -12.81
C PRO A 208 16.16 -2.28 -11.75
N GLN A 209 15.43 -1.28 -11.24
CA GLN A 209 14.34 -1.51 -10.30
C GLN A 209 13.22 -2.34 -10.92
N ALA A 210 12.78 -2.03 -12.14
CA ALA A 210 11.73 -2.78 -12.83
C ALA A 210 12.12 -4.25 -13.02
N PHE A 211 13.38 -4.51 -13.43
CA PHE A 211 13.89 -5.87 -13.55
C PHE A 211 13.86 -6.62 -12.20
N LEU A 212 14.35 -5.98 -11.13
CA LEU A 212 14.29 -6.55 -9.79
C LEU A 212 12.85 -6.84 -9.36
N VAL A 213 11.89 -5.97 -9.69
CA VAL A 213 10.48 -6.17 -9.35
C VAL A 213 9.91 -7.45 -9.99
N VAL A 214 10.24 -7.76 -11.26
CA VAL A 214 9.85 -9.04 -11.90
C VAL A 214 10.49 -10.22 -11.20
N VAL A 215 11.81 -10.14 -10.98
CA VAL A 215 12.56 -11.26 -10.42
C VAL A 215 12.04 -11.59 -9.02
N PHE A 216 11.87 -10.58 -8.17
CA PHE A 216 11.28 -10.77 -6.86
C PHE A 216 9.81 -11.19 -6.92
N SER A 217 9.01 -10.74 -7.88
CA SER A 217 7.60 -11.18 -7.97
C SER A 217 7.49 -12.67 -8.30
N LEU A 218 8.47 -13.25 -8.99
CA LEU A 218 8.51 -14.68 -9.33
C LEU A 218 9.17 -15.54 -8.23
N ILE A 219 10.13 -14.98 -7.49
CA ILE A 219 10.91 -15.73 -6.48
C ILE A 219 10.23 -15.70 -5.11
N VAL A 220 9.63 -14.57 -4.71
CA VAL A 220 9.10 -14.39 -3.35
C VAL A 220 7.89 -15.29 -3.10
N TYR A 221 7.03 -15.46 -4.11
CA TYR A 221 5.82 -16.27 -4.00
C TYR A 221 5.82 -17.40 -5.05
N PRO A 222 6.26 -18.63 -4.69
CA PRO A 222 6.26 -19.75 -5.61
C PRO A 222 4.85 -20.22 -5.99
N ASN A 223 3.87 -19.99 -5.11
CA ASN A 223 2.45 -20.28 -5.34
C ASN A 223 1.56 -19.45 -4.41
N THR A 224 0.26 -19.41 -4.70
CA THR A 224 -0.74 -18.65 -3.96
C THR A 224 -0.97 -19.16 -2.53
N ALA A 225 -0.75 -20.46 -2.26
CA ALA A 225 -0.90 -21.02 -0.91
C ALA A 225 0.22 -20.56 0.02
N TYR A 226 1.47 -20.57 -0.46
CA TYR A 226 2.64 -20.06 0.26
C TYR A 226 2.51 -18.55 0.50
N MET A 227 2.02 -17.81 -0.49
CA MET A 227 1.70 -16.39 -0.36
C MET A 227 0.74 -16.12 0.80
N ASN A 228 -0.37 -16.86 0.91
CA ASN A 228 -1.30 -16.68 2.02
C ASN A 228 -0.66 -16.99 3.39
N GLN A 229 0.18 -18.03 3.49
CA GLN A 229 0.89 -18.31 4.73
C GLN A 229 1.88 -17.21 5.10
N TRP A 230 2.67 -16.76 4.12
CA TRP A 230 3.61 -15.66 4.29
C TRP A 230 2.91 -14.34 4.66
N ASP A 231 1.78 -14.05 4.01
CA ASP A 231 0.95 -12.88 4.28
C ASP A 231 0.28 -12.95 5.67
N VAL A 232 0.11 -14.13 6.28
CA VAL A 232 -0.38 -14.22 7.67
C VAL A 232 0.78 -14.09 8.66
N ASP A 233 1.89 -14.77 8.41
CA ASP A 233 2.99 -14.89 9.37
C ASP A 233 3.93 -13.67 9.36
N ALA A 234 4.30 -13.16 8.18
CA ALA A 234 5.29 -12.10 8.02
C ALA A 234 4.66 -10.70 7.92
N TRP A 235 3.47 -10.58 7.34
CA TRP A 235 2.79 -9.28 7.19
C TRP A 235 2.41 -8.66 8.54
N LEU A 236 1.90 -9.46 9.47
CA LEU A 236 1.43 -8.97 10.75
C LEU A 236 2.54 -8.31 11.59
N PRO A 237 3.71 -8.95 11.81
CA PRO A 237 4.81 -8.28 12.51
C PRO A 237 5.33 -7.09 11.71
N TYR A 238 5.39 -7.18 10.37
CA TYR A 238 5.81 -6.08 9.51
C TYR A 238 4.91 -4.84 9.67
N SER A 239 3.59 -5.02 9.62
CA SER A 239 2.60 -3.94 9.72
C SER A 239 2.60 -3.30 11.11
N LEU A 240 2.86 -4.06 12.17
CA LEU A 240 3.03 -3.48 13.51
C LEU A 240 4.32 -2.67 13.63
N ILE A 241 5.44 -3.19 13.13
CA ILE A 241 6.75 -2.51 13.20
C ILE A 241 6.70 -1.20 12.42
N PHE A 242 6.32 -1.24 11.15
CA PHE A 242 6.34 -0.06 10.28
C PHE A 242 5.06 0.78 10.40
N GLY A 243 3.92 0.19 10.72
CA GLY A 243 2.66 0.93 10.87
C GLY A 243 2.55 1.66 12.21
N LEU A 244 2.97 1.04 13.32
CA LEU A 244 2.79 1.58 14.67
C LEU A 244 4.11 1.99 15.33
N PHE A 245 5.03 1.05 15.53
CA PHE A 245 6.22 1.29 16.37
C PHE A 245 7.18 2.31 15.76
N TYR A 246 7.41 2.22 14.46
CA TYR A 246 8.33 3.10 13.74
C TYR A 246 7.89 4.58 13.73
N PRO A 247 6.67 4.96 13.30
CA PRO A 247 6.26 6.37 13.35
C PRO A 247 6.14 6.89 14.78
N LEU A 248 5.77 6.05 15.75
CA LEU A 248 5.74 6.41 17.16
C LEU A 248 7.15 6.68 17.71
N LEU A 249 8.14 5.87 17.35
CA LEU A 249 9.54 6.11 17.67
C LEU A 249 10.03 7.44 17.09
N LEU A 250 9.75 7.69 15.81
CA LEU A 250 10.13 8.96 15.16
C LEU A 250 9.48 10.16 15.86
N LEU A 251 8.20 10.05 16.23
CA LEU A 251 7.45 11.09 16.89
C LEU A 251 7.97 11.36 18.31
N ILE A 252 8.20 10.33 19.12
CA ILE A 252 8.75 10.48 20.48
C ILE A 252 10.13 11.12 20.45
N VAL A 253 11.05 10.58 19.64
CA VAL A 253 12.41 11.11 19.56
C VAL A 253 12.39 12.55 19.03
N GLY A 254 11.55 12.83 18.03
CA GLY A 254 11.41 14.17 17.48
C GLY A 254 10.87 15.19 18.49
N LEU A 255 9.84 14.83 19.27
CA LEU A 255 9.32 15.71 20.32
C LEU A 255 10.35 15.98 21.43
N ILE A 256 11.12 14.96 21.84
CA ILE A 256 12.20 15.11 22.82
C ILE A 256 13.26 16.09 22.31
N ARG A 257 13.65 16.00 21.04
CA ARG A 257 14.66 16.89 20.44
C ARG A 257 14.16 18.32 20.28
N LYS A 258 12.90 18.51 19.88
CA LYS A 258 12.24 19.82 19.83
C LYS A 258 12.21 20.48 21.20
N LYS A 259 11.87 19.73 22.26
CA LYS A 259 11.88 20.22 23.65
C LYS A 259 13.29 20.59 24.13
N ARG A 260 14.33 19.92 23.65
CA ARG A 260 15.75 20.19 23.96
C ARG A 260 16.36 21.32 23.12
N GLY A 261 15.60 22.00 22.26
CA GLY A 261 16.09 23.11 21.42
C GLY A 261 17.06 22.68 20.32
N ARG A 262 17.17 21.37 20.01
CA ARG A 262 18.12 20.87 18.99
C ARG A 262 17.60 20.96 17.56
N ASP A 263 16.30 21.23 17.39
CA ASP A 263 15.64 21.33 16.08
C ASP A 263 14.98 22.72 15.86
N SER A 264 15.23 23.70 16.75
CA SER A 264 14.85 25.11 16.56
C SER A 264 15.96 25.87 15.83
N SER A 265 16.16 25.54 14.56
CA SER A 265 16.91 26.33 13.57
C SER A 265 16.56 25.84 12.17
#